data_AF-A0A972XHZ1-F1
#
_entry.id   AF-A0A972XHZ1-F1
#
_cell.length_a   1.000
_cell.length_b   1.000
_cell.length_c   1.000
_cell.angle_alpha   90.00
_cell.angle_beta   90.00
_cell.angle_gamma   90.00
#
_symmetry.space_group_name_H-M   'P 1'
#
loop_
_entity.id
_entity.type
_entity.pdbx_description
1 polymer ?
#
loop_
_entity_poly.entity_id
_entity_poly.type
_entity_poly.pdbx_seq_one_letter_code
_entity_poly.pdbx_strand_id
1 'polypeptide(L)' 'MADFVSMDVVDRVATITLNRPKMNALSLHMQREIRDAALEASSMADVGAVVLYGGPKVFAAGADVKEMADMSFQDMA' A
#
# COMPACT_ATOMS: atom_id res chain seq x y z
N MET A 1 9.53 3.81 12.43
CA MET A 1 9.39 3.69 10.96
C MET A 1 8.32 4.69 10.55
N ALA A 2 8.41 5.30 9.37
CA ALA A 2 7.33 6.18 8.92
C ALA A 2 6.26 5.32 8.25
N ASP A 3 4.99 5.55 8.60
CA ASP A 3 3.86 4.87 7.98
C ASP A 3 3.60 5.51 6.60
N PHE A 4 3.55 4.69 5.55
CA PHE A 4 3.31 5.15 4.18
C PHE A 4 1.90 4.86 3.68
N VAL A 5 1.10 4.12 4.43
CA VAL A 5 -0.28 3.79 4.10
C VAL A 5 -1.22 4.36 5.15
N SER A 6 -2.30 5.00 4.69
CA SER A 6 -3.41 5.41 5.55
C SER A 6 -4.72 4.83 5.01
N MET A 7 -5.74 4.71 5.87
CA MET A 7 -7.07 4.26 5.47
C MET A 7 -8.15 5.15 6.08
N ASP A 8 -9.12 5.55 5.26
CA ASP A 8 -10.31 6.28 5.67
C ASP A 8 -11.57 5.58 5.15
N VAL A 9 -12.64 5.51 5.94
CA VAL A 9 -13.90 4.87 5.54
C VAL A 9 -15.01 5.91 5.45
N VAL A 10 -15.62 6.02 4.28
CA VAL A 10 -16.74 6.94 4.00
C VAL A 10 -17.80 6.18 3.20
N ASP A 11 -19.07 6.26 3.59
CA ASP A 11 -20.20 5.64 2.89
C ASP A 11 -19.98 4.16 2.53
N ARG A 12 -19.44 3.38 3.49
CA ARG A 12 -19.11 1.96 3.33
C ARG A 12 -17.98 1.65 2.33
N VAL A 13 -17.20 2.66 1.93
CA VAL A 13 -16.03 2.51 1.06
C VAL A 13 -14.76 2.86 1.83
N ALA A 14 -13.85 1.89 1.97
CA ALA A 14 -12.53 2.10 2.55
C ALA A 14 -11.56 2.60 1.47
N THR A 15 -10.95 3.76 1.67
CA THR A 15 -9.92 4.31 0.79
C THR A 15 -8.55 4.14 1.43
N ILE A 16 -7.74 3.23 0.88
CA ILE A 16 -6.35 3.01 1.26
C ILE A 16 -5.48 3.96 0.43
N THR A 17 -4.79 4.89 1.08
CA THR A 17 -3.96 5.90 0.41
C THR A 17 -2.47 5.59 0.56
N LEU A 18 -1.75 5.61 -0.56
CA LEU A 18 -0.30 5.44 -0.63
C LEU A 18 0.40 6.80 -0.57
N ASN A 19 1.26 7.00 0.43
CA ASN A 19 1.88 8.27 0.79
C ASN A 19 3.40 8.16 1.02
N ARG A 20 4.10 7.39 0.18
CA ARG A 20 5.57 7.33 0.22
C ARG A 20 6.18 8.41 -0.70
N PRO A 21 7.11 9.25 -0.20
CA PRO A 21 7.72 10.33 -0.97
C PRO A 21 8.23 9.92 -2.35
N LYS A 22 8.17 10.88 -3.29
CA LYS A 22 8.42 10.72 -4.74
C LYS A 22 7.25 10.06 -5.45
N MET A 23 7.28 8.74 -5.64
CA MET A 23 6.39 8.04 -6.57
C MET A 23 5.84 6.73 -6.00
N ASN A 24 5.63 6.62 -4.68
CA ASN A 24 5.06 5.42 -4.06
C ASN A 24 5.75 4.10 -4.48
N ALA A 25 7.09 4.06 -4.49
CA ALA A 25 7.77 2.81 -4.86
C ALA A 25 7.43 1.71 -3.84
N LEU A 26 7.08 0.53 -4.36
CA LEU A 26 6.49 -0.58 -3.63
C LEU A 26 7.57 -1.41 -2.93
N SER A 27 8.22 -0.79 -1.93
CA SER A 27 9.14 -1.50 -1.04
C SER A 27 8.47 -2.64 -0.26
N LEU A 28 9.20 -3.59 0.31
CA LEU A 28 8.61 -4.66 1.14
C LEU A 28 7.84 -4.07 2.33
N HIS A 29 8.32 -2.97 2.90
CA HIS A 29 7.61 -2.24 3.96
C HIS A 29 6.24 -1.74 3.48
N MET A 30 6.23 -1.04 2.34
CA MET A 30 5.01 -0.55 1.70
C MET A 30 4.02 -1.67 1.37
N GLN A 31 4.51 -2.80 0.86
CA GLN A 31 3.67 -3.95 0.52
C GLN A 31 3.03 -4.59 1.76
N ARG A 32 3.77 -4.66 2.88
CA ARG A 32 3.22 -5.13 4.17
C ARG A 32 2.12 -4.20 4.66
N GLU A 33 2.34 -2.89 4.64
CA GLU A 33 1.33 -1.93 5.09
C GLU A 33 0.06 -1.97 4.22
N ILE A 34 0.19 -2.12 2.89
CA ILE A 34 -0.98 -2.29 2.00
C ILE A 34 -1.76 -3.56 2.37
N ARG A 35 -1.05 -4.68 2.59
CA ARG A 35 -1.67 -5.95 2.99
C ARG A 35 -2.38 -5.81 4.32
N ASP A 36 -1.74 -5.20 5.31
CA ASP A 36 -2.28 -5.06 6.66
C ASP A 36 -3.53 -4.17 6.65
N ALA A 37 -3.53 -3.06 5.90
CA ALA A 37 -4.72 -2.21 5.69
C ALA A 37 -5.84 -2.94 4.93
N ALA A 38 -5.51 -3.76 3.92
CA ALA A 38 -6.50 -4.55 3.19
C ALA A 38 -7.14 -5.63 4.08
N LEU A 39 -6.35 -6.27 4.95
CA LEU A 39 -6.85 -7.22 5.95
C LEU A 39 -7.76 -6.53 6.97
N GLU A 40 -7.36 -5.35 7.45
CA GLU A 40 -8.20 -4.53 8.33
C GLU A 40 -9.54 -4.21 7.67
N ALA A 41 -9.54 -3.65 6.45
CA ALA A 41 -10.75 -3.36 5.69
C ALA A 41 -11.63 -4.61 5.48
N SER A 42 -11.03 -5.77 5.23
CA SER A 42 -11.77 -7.04 5.04
C SER A 42 -12.49 -7.54 6.29
N SER A 43 -12.05 -7.10 7.48
CA SER A 43 -12.66 -7.45 8.76
C SER A 43 -13.80 -6.49 9.17
N MET A 44 -13.95 -5.37 8.48
CA MET A 44 -14.97 -4.35 8.77
C MET A 44 -16.31 -4.71 8.11
N ALA A 45 -17.31 -5.09 8.92
CA ALA A 45 -18.63 -5.51 8.42
C ALA A 45 -19.43 -4.38 7.69
N ASP A 46 -19.06 -3.13 7.94
CA ASP A 46 -19.63 -1.96 7.30
C ASP A 46 -18.91 -1.55 6.01
N VAL A 47 -17.75 -2.12 5.69
CA VAL A 47 -17.05 -1.89 4.42
C VAL A 47 -17.59 -2.83 3.35
N GLY A 48 -18.07 -2.26 2.24
CA GLY A 48 -18.56 -2.99 1.07
C GLY A 48 -17.62 -2.92 -0.15
N ALA A 49 -16.69 -1.98 -0.17
CA ALA A 49 -15.72 -1.82 -1.25
C ALA A 49 -14.42 -1.17 -0.74
N VAL A 50 -13.32 -1.43 -1.45
CA VAL A 50 -12.01 -0.84 -1.18
C VAL A 50 -11.53 -0.08 -2.42
N VAL A 51 -11.07 1.15 -2.21
CA VAL A 51 -10.35 1.96 -3.19
C VAL A 51 -8.89 2.00 -2.77
N LEU A 52 -7.99 1.61 -3.68
CA LEU A 52 -6.55 1.81 -3.51
C LEU A 52 -6.14 3.06 -4.29
N TYR A 53 -5.61 4.07 -3.60
CA TYR A 53 -5.35 5.39 -4.16
C TYR A 53 -3.89 5.81 -3.95
N GLY A 54 -3.20 6.22 -5.00
CA GLY A 54 -1.81 6.69 -4.91
C GLY A 54 -1.63 8.20 -4.79
N GLY A 55 -2.71 8.96 -4.78
CA GLY A 55 -2.67 10.42 -4.87
C GLY A 55 -2.99 10.94 -6.27
N PRO A 56 -3.00 12.27 -6.46
CA PRO A 56 -3.57 12.92 -7.63
C PRO A 56 -2.68 12.84 -8.89
N LYS A 57 -1.40 12.50 -8.73
CA LYS A 57 -0.41 12.52 -9.82
C LYS A 57 0.05 11.13 -10.25
N VAL A 58 0.25 10.24 -9.29
CA VAL A 58 0.86 8.93 -9.51
C VAL A 58 0.17 7.90 -8.64
N PHE A 59 0.04 6.68 -9.17
CA PHE A 59 -0.41 5.56 -8.36
C PHE A 59 0.77 4.99 -7.55
N ALA A 60 1.68 4.32 -8.26
CA ALA A 60 2.95 3.81 -7.76
C ALA A 60 3.94 3.65 -8.92
N ALA A 61 5.23 3.87 -8.67
CA ALA A 61 6.29 3.67 -9.65
C ALA A 61 6.63 2.19 -9.92
N GLY A 62 5.97 1.27 -9.22
CA GLY A 62 6.28 -0.16 -9.25
C GLY A 62 7.27 -0.56 -8.15
N ALA A 63 7.94 -1.70 -8.34
CA ALA A 63 8.84 -2.27 -7.35
C ALA A 63 10.02 -1.34 -7.02
N ASP A 64 10.47 -1.35 -5.76
CA ASP A 64 11.61 -0.55 -5.33
C ASP A 64 12.92 -1.19 -5.79
N VAL A 65 13.41 -0.79 -6.97
CA VAL A 65 14.64 -1.34 -7.59
C VAL A 65 15.85 -1.26 -6.66
N LYS A 66 15.90 -0.26 -5.76
CA LYS A 66 17.02 -0.15 -4.81
C LYS A 66 16.98 -1.26 -3.77
N GLU A 67 15.80 -1.58 -3.26
CA GLU A 67 15.62 -2.69 -2.33
C GLU A 67 15.83 -4.03 -3.04
N MET A 68 15.32 -4.16 -4.26
CA MET A 68 15.51 -5.38 -5.07
C MET A 68 16.98 -5.65 -5.41
N ALA A 69 17.82 -4.62 -5.54
CA ALA A 69 19.23 -4.79 -5.86
C ALA A 69 20.00 -5.57 -4.79
N ASP A 70 19.52 -5.55 -3.54
CA ASP A 70 20.13 -6.23 -2.40
C ASP A 70 19.49 -7.61 -2.13
N MET A 71 18.44 -8.00 -2.87
CA MET A 71 17.69 -9.24 -2.67
C MET A 71 18.25 -10.39 -3.51
N SER A 72 18.32 -11.58 -2.92
CA SER A 72 18.57 -12.83 -3.66
C SER A 72 17.30 -13.31 -4.37
N PHE A 73 17.44 -14.28 -5.29
CA PHE A 73 16.29 -14.93 -5.92
C PHE A 73 15.36 -15.59 -4.88
N GLN A 74 15.91 -16.11 -3.78
CA GLN A 74 15.11 -16.73 -2.71
C GLN A 74 14.30 -15.70 -1.92
N ASP A 75 14.78 -14.46 -1.82
CA ASP A 75 14.08 -13.38 -1.09
C ASP A 75 12.88 -12.81 -1.88
N MET A 76 12.81 -13.10 -3.19
CA MET A 76 11.75 -12.65 -4.09
C MET A 76 10.65 -13.69 -4.35
N ALA A 77 10.85 -14.93 -3.88
CA ALA A 77 9.91 -16.05 -4.07
C ALA A 77 8.87 -16.11 -2.94
#